data_AF-A0A842Y1G1-F1
#
_entry.id   AF-A0A842Y1G1-F1
#
_cell.length_a   1.000
_cell.length_b   1.000
_cell.length_c   1.000
_cell.angle_alpha   90.00
_cell.angle_beta   90.00
_cell.angle_gamma   90.00
#
_symmetry.space_group_name_H-M   'P 1'
#
loop_
_entity.id
_entity.type
_entity.pdbx_description
1 polymer ?
#
loop_
_entity_poly.entity_id
_entity_poly.type
_entity_poly.pdbx_seq_one_letter_code
_entity_poly.pdbx_strand_id
1 'polypeptide(L)'
;MNDYFCIVPDTSVIIDGRITAKLESGEYSGATIIIHEALVSELEAQANRGKETGFKGLEELKELVEMAKNRKIKIEFAGKRPSFEQVKLASGGEIDAMIRSIAADREALFITSDRVQAEVACAKGLEVEYFPPIIEGLKNLAIEDYFTGDTLSVHLKANVLPMAKIGSIGNQKLVNIRDKPSSHDELRNITKELIERAKNDPDSNLEINYAGAMVFQIGTMRIAVAQPPFSDGMEITAVRPVVKASLDDYRLSSELKERIIEHQRGILIAGPPGAGKSTFAAGLAEFLHGKGFIVKTMESPRDLQVQDAITQYGPLERDMEKTADIMLLVRPDYTVYDEVRKTKDFHVFADMRMAGVGMVGVVHATRAVDAVQRLIGRVELGIIPQVVDTVVFIEKGEVSMVYDIEFTVKVPDGMVEQDLARPVITVSDFESKKVEYEIYTYGEQVVVMPVGKADRKIPGVWSLARNEIRKEIGKYTQKGFDVNIDSDSSATVYMNEADIPGVIGKGGKNIDQIEKKLGIHLDIREKTGGSKEHESAKEEMLSFVPMVEKTKKYVVLKVKGIPGESVDVYSGDEYLFSATVGRKGDIKIGRDSEEAFRILEDSSAVTLRLTIAA
;
A
#
# COMPACT_ATOMS: atom_id res chain seq x y z
N MET A 1 -30.01 43.95 56.43
CA MET A 1 -30.37 43.80 55.01
C MET A 1 -30.29 42.30 54.75
N ASN A 2 -31.42 41.64 54.53
CA ASN A 2 -31.40 40.23 54.16
C ASN A 2 -31.10 40.22 52.67
N ASP A 3 -29.86 39.94 52.29
CA ASP A 3 -29.50 39.78 50.88
C ASP A 3 -30.25 38.55 50.36
N TYR A 4 -31.18 38.80 49.43
CA TYR A 4 -31.91 37.75 48.74
C TYR A 4 -30.92 37.08 47.78
N PHE A 5 -30.41 35.91 48.14
CA PHE A 5 -29.58 35.12 47.26
C PHE A 5 -30.44 34.61 46.08
N CYS A 6 -30.17 35.13 44.89
CA CYS A 6 -30.90 34.79 43.66
C CYS A 6 -30.00 33.98 42.73
N ILE A 7 -30.57 32.98 42.07
CA ILE A 7 -29.87 32.11 41.12
C ILE A 7 -30.58 32.15 39.78
N VAL A 8 -29.85 32.35 38.69
CA VAL A 8 -30.38 32.29 37.32
C VAL A 8 -29.65 31.16 36.57
N PRO A 9 -30.29 29.99 36.39
CA PRO A 9 -29.76 28.94 35.54
C PRO A 9 -30.00 29.25 34.06
N ASP A 10 -29.06 28.84 33.21
CA ASP A 10 -29.26 28.82 31.76
C ASP A 10 -29.89 27.50 31.27
N THR A 11 -30.18 27.44 29.96
CA THR A 11 -30.81 26.26 29.34
C THR A 11 -29.94 25.00 29.54
N SER A 12 -28.61 25.13 29.51
CA SER A 12 -27.69 23.99 29.64
C SER A 12 -27.77 23.32 31.01
N VAL A 13 -27.85 24.12 32.09
CA VAL A 13 -27.91 23.61 33.47
C VAL A 13 -29.23 22.92 33.77
N ILE A 14 -30.33 23.43 33.19
CA ILE A 14 -31.64 22.78 33.29
C ILE A 14 -31.66 21.45 32.54
N ILE A 15 -31.00 21.34 31.39
CA ILE A 15 -30.91 20.07 30.65
C ILE A 15 -30.04 19.05 31.42
N ASP A 16 -29.01 19.51 32.11
CA ASP A 16 -28.07 18.65 32.84
C ASP A 16 -28.60 18.15 34.19
N GLY A 17 -29.64 18.78 34.74
CA GLY A 17 -30.30 18.40 36.00
C GLY A 17 -29.49 18.59 37.29
N ARG A 18 -28.32 19.23 37.20
CA ARG A 18 -27.41 19.41 38.35
C ARG A 18 -27.90 20.45 39.35
N ILE A 19 -28.71 21.42 38.91
CA ILE A 19 -29.28 22.42 39.80
C ILE A 19 -30.20 21.76 40.84
N THR A 20 -31.01 20.78 40.45
CA THR A 20 -31.87 20.03 41.39
C THR A 20 -31.03 19.25 42.39
N ALA A 21 -30.00 18.53 41.95
CA ALA A 21 -29.11 17.79 42.85
C ALA A 21 -28.43 18.68 43.92
N LYS A 22 -27.98 19.89 43.54
CA LYS A 22 -27.39 20.85 44.49
C LYS A 22 -28.43 21.52 45.40
N LEU A 23 -29.67 21.68 44.94
CA LEU A 23 -30.76 22.15 45.79
C LEU A 23 -31.14 21.09 46.83
N GLU A 24 -31.09 19.81 46.47
CA GLU A 24 -31.33 18.70 47.39
C GLU A 24 -30.22 18.51 48.43
N SER A 25 -28.95 18.75 48.05
CA SER A 25 -27.82 18.70 48.99
C SER A 25 -27.81 19.85 50.02
N GLY A 26 -28.66 20.87 49.82
CA GLY A 26 -28.79 22.02 50.71
C GLY A 26 -27.79 23.15 50.44
N GLU A 27 -26.98 23.04 49.38
CA GLU A 27 -25.93 24.00 49.02
C GLU A 27 -26.50 25.39 48.67
N TYR A 28 -27.71 25.43 48.11
CA TYR A 28 -28.44 26.65 47.75
C TYR A 28 -29.64 26.94 48.66
N SER A 29 -29.55 26.57 49.94
CA SER A 29 -30.64 26.79 50.90
C SER A 29 -30.99 28.27 51.04
N GLY A 30 -32.27 28.61 50.89
CA GLY A 30 -32.74 30.00 50.95
C GLY A 30 -32.65 30.78 49.63
N ALA A 31 -32.14 30.17 48.56
CA ALA A 31 -32.07 30.80 47.24
C ALA A 31 -33.46 30.98 46.59
N THR A 32 -33.59 32.05 45.80
CA THR A 32 -34.71 32.22 44.85
C THR A 32 -34.20 31.92 43.45
N ILE A 33 -34.72 30.88 42.82
CA ILE A 33 -34.34 30.47 41.47
C ILE A 33 -35.21 31.22 40.47
N ILE A 34 -34.58 31.97 39.59
CA ILE A 34 -35.22 32.79 38.58
C ILE A 34 -35.06 32.11 37.23
N ILE A 35 -36.15 31.57 36.70
CA ILE A 35 -36.18 30.87 35.41
C ILE A 35 -36.66 31.85 34.35
N HIS A 36 -35.82 32.13 33.35
CA HIS A 36 -36.20 33.06 32.28
C HIS A 36 -37.25 32.43 31.34
N GLU A 37 -38.29 33.18 30.98
CA GLU A 37 -39.38 32.69 30.09
C GLU A 37 -38.88 32.27 28.68
N ALA A 38 -37.76 32.82 28.23
CA ALA A 38 -37.10 32.42 26.99
C ALA A 38 -36.56 30.98 27.05
N LEU A 39 -36.02 30.55 28.19
CA LEU A 39 -35.54 29.18 28.40
C LEU A 39 -36.68 28.18 28.25
N VAL A 40 -37.83 28.46 28.88
CA VAL A 40 -39.03 27.60 28.78
C VAL A 40 -39.50 27.48 27.33
N SER A 41 -39.52 28.61 26.60
CA SER A 41 -39.93 28.63 25.19
C SER A 41 -38.94 27.88 24.29
N GLU A 42 -37.65 27.90 24.62
CA GLU A 42 -36.63 27.14 23.92
C GLU A 42 -36.81 25.63 24.12
N LEU A 43 -36.96 25.18 25.37
CA LEU A 43 -37.17 23.76 25.70
C LEU A 43 -38.46 23.21 25.07
N GLU A 44 -39.54 23.99 25.12
CA GLU A 44 -40.81 23.65 24.44
C GLU A 44 -40.62 23.52 22.93
N ALA A 45 -39.87 24.44 22.30
CA ALA A 45 -39.58 24.35 20.87
C ALA A 45 -38.69 23.16 20.50
N GLN A 46 -37.73 22.80 21.36
CA GLN A 46 -36.90 21.61 21.18
C GLN A 46 -37.71 20.31 21.32
N ALA A 47 -38.56 20.21 22.35
CA ALA A 47 -39.42 19.04 22.59
C ALA A 47 -40.45 18.85 21.47
N ASN A 48 -41.09 19.93 20.99
CA ASN A 48 -42.01 19.89 19.85
C ASN A 48 -41.34 19.45 18.53
N ARG A 49 -40.00 19.57 18.43
CA ARG A 49 -39.20 19.07 17.30
C ARG A 49 -38.70 17.64 17.52
N GLY A 50 -39.07 16.99 18.63
CA GLY A 50 -38.67 15.63 18.96
C GLY A 50 -37.25 15.51 19.50
N LYS A 51 -36.63 16.59 19.99
CA LYS A 51 -35.28 16.52 20.60
C LYS A 51 -35.37 16.04 22.05
N GLU A 52 -34.62 15.00 22.39
CA GLU A 52 -34.57 14.44 23.76
C GLU A 52 -34.11 15.47 24.80
N THR A 53 -33.17 16.36 24.45
CA THR A 53 -32.74 17.46 25.32
C THR A 53 -33.89 18.37 25.76
N GLY A 54 -34.85 18.62 24.86
CA GLY A 54 -36.04 19.41 25.18
C GLY A 54 -36.97 18.69 26.16
N PHE A 55 -37.17 17.38 25.99
CA PHE A 55 -37.96 16.58 26.92
C PHE A 55 -37.30 16.51 28.30
N LYS A 56 -36.00 16.24 28.36
CA LYS A 56 -35.20 16.19 29.59
C LYS A 56 -35.27 17.52 30.36
N GLY A 57 -35.07 18.64 29.67
CA GLY A 57 -35.17 19.96 30.31
C GLY A 57 -36.57 20.29 30.83
N LEU A 58 -37.65 19.87 30.14
CA LEU A 58 -39.02 20.05 30.63
C LEU A 58 -39.33 19.18 31.85
N GLU A 59 -38.78 17.96 31.91
CA GLU A 59 -38.89 17.08 33.07
C GLU A 59 -38.19 17.69 34.28
N GLU A 60 -36.97 18.22 34.11
CA GLU A 60 -36.25 18.95 35.15
C GLU A 60 -37.03 20.16 35.68
N LEU A 61 -37.59 20.98 34.78
CA LEU A 61 -38.42 22.12 35.18
C LEU A 61 -39.62 21.69 36.03
N LYS A 62 -40.21 20.53 35.73
CA LYS A 62 -41.31 19.98 36.51
C LYS A 62 -40.86 19.59 37.91
N GLU A 63 -39.70 18.94 38.05
CA GLU A 63 -39.12 18.57 39.35
C GLU A 63 -38.85 19.81 40.21
N LEU A 64 -38.23 20.84 39.63
CA LEU A 64 -38.00 22.13 40.30
C LEU A 64 -39.32 22.74 40.80
N VAL A 65 -40.38 22.76 39.97
CA VAL A 65 -41.70 23.26 40.38
C VAL A 65 -42.32 22.41 41.50
N GLU A 66 -42.12 21.09 41.50
CA GLU A 66 -42.57 20.22 42.59
C GLU A 66 -41.82 20.48 43.91
N MET A 67 -40.50 20.71 43.85
CA MET A 67 -39.71 21.12 45.01
C MET A 67 -40.19 22.48 45.58
N ALA A 68 -40.55 23.42 44.71
CA ALA A 68 -41.10 24.71 45.13
C ALA A 68 -42.47 24.57 45.81
N LYS A 69 -43.36 23.71 45.28
CA LYS A 69 -44.66 23.40 45.92
C LYS A 69 -44.50 22.81 47.31
N ASN A 70 -43.49 21.97 47.50
CA ASN A 70 -43.12 21.37 48.78
C ASN A 70 -42.38 22.35 49.72
N ARG A 71 -42.31 23.64 49.38
CA ARG A 71 -41.63 24.73 50.12
C ARG A 71 -40.15 24.47 50.40
N LYS A 72 -39.50 23.62 49.60
CA LYS A 72 -38.06 23.37 49.71
C LYS A 72 -37.23 24.50 49.08
N ILE A 73 -37.77 25.13 48.04
CA ILE A 73 -37.12 26.20 47.27
C ILE A 73 -38.15 27.28 46.87
N LYS A 74 -37.67 28.46 46.44
CA LYS A 74 -38.51 29.49 45.81
C LYS A 74 -38.18 29.58 44.33
N ILE A 75 -39.20 29.59 43.47
CA ILE A 75 -39.05 29.73 42.02
C ILE A 75 -39.83 30.96 41.55
N GLU A 76 -39.21 31.78 40.72
CA GLU A 76 -39.80 32.91 40.00
C GLU A 76 -39.58 32.70 38.50
N PHE A 77 -40.65 32.77 37.71
CA PHE A 77 -40.53 32.85 36.25
C PHE A 77 -40.52 34.32 35.85
N ALA A 78 -39.49 34.74 35.12
CA ALA A 78 -39.27 36.16 34.84
C ALA A 78 -38.73 36.41 33.43
N GLY A 79 -38.78 37.68 33.00
CA GLY A 79 -38.35 38.10 31.67
C GLY A 79 -39.44 38.00 30.60
N LYS A 80 -39.10 38.42 29.38
CA LYS A 80 -40.05 38.44 28.26
C LYS A 80 -40.08 37.07 27.60
N ARG A 81 -41.27 36.50 27.44
CA ARG A 81 -41.46 35.28 26.64
C ARG A 81 -41.33 35.59 25.13
N PRO A 82 -40.32 35.06 24.42
CA PRO A 82 -40.22 35.22 22.97
C PRO A 82 -41.33 34.41 22.28
N SER A 83 -41.74 34.86 21.09
CA SER A 83 -42.70 34.10 20.29
C SER A 83 -42.04 32.85 19.70
N PHE A 84 -42.83 31.85 19.35
CA PHE A 84 -42.31 30.62 18.73
C PHE A 84 -41.52 30.89 17.45
N GLU A 85 -41.95 31.85 16.62
CA GLU A 85 -41.22 32.25 15.41
C GLU A 85 -39.88 32.91 15.75
N GLN A 86 -39.82 33.73 16.80
CA GLN A 86 -38.58 34.33 17.28
C GLN A 86 -37.61 33.28 17.80
N VAL A 87 -38.07 32.28 18.55
CA VAL A 87 -37.23 31.16 19.01
C VAL A 87 -36.69 30.33 17.85
N LYS A 88 -37.47 30.16 16.76
CA LYS A 88 -36.99 29.45 15.56
C LYS A 88 -35.91 30.22 14.79
N LEU A 89 -35.99 31.55 14.78
CA LEU A 89 -35.14 32.44 13.99
C LEU A 89 -33.96 32.99 14.79
N ALA A 90 -34.04 33.01 16.12
CA ALA A 90 -32.98 33.43 17.01
C ALA A 90 -31.75 32.54 16.81
N SER A 91 -30.60 33.19 16.61
CA SER A 91 -29.32 32.50 16.78
C SER A 91 -29.20 32.08 18.25
N GLY A 92 -28.59 30.91 18.52
CA GLY A 92 -28.56 30.34 19.90
C GLY A 92 -28.14 31.34 20.97
N GLY A 93 -27.22 32.26 20.64
CA GLY A 93 -26.73 33.27 21.57
C GLY A 93 -27.70 34.38 21.98
N GLU A 94 -28.81 34.61 21.26
CA GLU A 94 -29.79 35.65 21.63
C GLU A 94 -30.59 35.27 22.89
N ILE A 95 -31.00 34.00 22.99
CA ILE A 95 -31.72 33.50 24.16
C ILE A 95 -30.79 33.55 25.38
N ASP A 96 -29.55 33.07 25.22
CA ASP A 96 -28.56 33.13 26.30
C ASP A 96 -28.29 34.57 26.76
N ALA A 97 -28.26 35.53 25.83
CA ALA A 97 -28.09 36.94 26.17
C ALA A 97 -29.25 37.48 27.00
N MET A 98 -30.48 37.07 26.73
CA MET A 98 -31.65 37.42 27.56
C MET A 98 -31.53 36.83 28.97
N ILE A 99 -31.09 35.57 29.08
CA ILE A 99 -30.87 34.93 30.39
C ILE A 99 -29.74 35.63 31.17
N ARG A 100 -28.62 35.96 30.52
CA ARG A 100 -27.55 36.74 31.19
C ARG A 100 -28.03 38.13 31.60
N SER A 101 -28.90 38.76 30.82
CA SER A 101 -29.43 40.09 31.16
C SER A 101 -30.24 40.07 32.46
N ILE A 102 -31.06 39.03 32.68
CA ILE A 102 -31.84 38.95 33.93
C ILE A 102 -30.96 38.64 35.15
N ALA A 103 -29.88 37.88 34.96
CA ALA A 103 -28.90 37.63 36.01
C ALA A 103 -28.18 38.93 36.43
N ALA A 104 -27.80 39.77 35.46
CA ALA A 104 -27.21 41.07 35.73
C ALA A 104 -28.20 42.02 36.43
N ASP A 105 -29.44 42.11 35.95
CA ASP A 105 -30.47 43.00 36.49
C ASP A 105 -30.86 42.67 37.94
N ARG A 106 -30.72 41.39 38.33
CA ARG A 106 -31.09 40.89 39.66
C ARG A 106 -29.89 40.67 40.58
N GLU A 107 -28.68 41.03 40.13
CA GLU A 107 -27.42 40.75 40.84
C GLU A 107 -27.36 39.28 41.31
N ALA A 108 -27.81 38.38 40.43
CA ALA A 108 -27.98 36.96 40.73
C ALA A 108 -26.76 36.14 40.32
N LEU A 109 -26.52 35.03 41.03
CA LEU A 109 -25.54 34.02 40.63
C LEU A 109 -26.01 33.37 39.32
N PHE A 110 -25.24 33.56 38.24
CA PHE A 110 -25.49 32.94 36.96
C PHE A 110 -24.87 31.54 36.93
N ILE A 111 -25.67 30.52 36.68
CA ILE A 111 -25.20 29.13 36.63
C ILE A 111 -25.32 28.64 35.19
N THR A 112 -24.22 28.08 34.67
CA THR A 112 -24.15 27.55 33.31
C THR A 112 -23.28 26.30 33.22
N SER A 113 -23.63 25.37 32.33
CA SER A 113 -22.80 24.24 31.92
C SER A 113 -22.06 24.49 30.61
N ASP A 114 -22.29 25.63 29.96
CA ASP A 114 -21.59 26.06 28.75
C ASP A 114 -20.39 26.94 29.11
N ARG A 115 -19.17 26.46 28.76
CA ARG A 115 -17.93 27.18 29.03
C ARG A 115 -17.90 28.55 28.34
N VAL A 116 -18.44 28.65 27.12
CA VAL A 116 -18.51 29.93 26.39
C VAL A 116 -19.43 30.90 27.12
N GLN A 117 -20.57 30.44 27.63
CA GLN A 117 -21.48 31.27 28.43
C GLN A 117 -20.84 31.75 29.72
N ALA A 118 -20.12 30.87 30.42
CA ALA A 118 -19.42 31.21 31.65
C ALA A 118 -18.40 32.33 31.41
N GLU A 119 -17.55 32.17 30.40
CA GLU A 119 -16.53 33.17 30.04
C GLU A 119 -17.17 34.51 29.63
N VAL A 120 -18.24 34.49 28.83
CA VAL A 120 -18.95 35.71 28.41
C VAL A 120 -19.63 36.40 29.60
N ALA A 121 -20.20 35.65 30.54
CA ALA A 121 -20.82 36.19 31.73
C ALA A 121 -19.77 36.80 32.69
N CYS A 122 -18.66 36.09 32.93
CA CYS A 122 -17.51 36.59 33.70
C CYS A 122 -16.96 37.89 33.10
N ALA A 123 -16.76 37.93 31.78
CA ALA A 123 -16.28 39.12 31.08
C ALA A 123 -17.23 40.32 31.19
N LYS A 124 -18.53 40.07 31.39
CA LYS A 124 -19.55 41.10 31.63
C LYS A 124 -19.69 41.48 33.11
N GLY A 125 -18.88 40.90 34.00
CA GLY A 125 -18.88 41.20 35.43
C GLY A 125 -20.00 40.53 36.22
N LEU A 126 -20.63 39.46 35.69
CA LEU A 126 -21.58 38.66 36.46
C LEU A 126 -20.84 37.72 37.42
N GLU A 127 -21.47 37.40 38.54
CA GLU A 127 -21.05 36.28 39.39
C GLU A 127 -21.49 34.99 38.72
N VAL A 128 -20.54 34.08 38.46
CA VAL A 128 -20.79 32.88 37.66
C VAL A 128 -20.34 31.64 38.41
N GLU A 129 -21.21 30.62 38.42
CA GLU A 129 -20.83 29.27 38.79
C GLU A 129 -20.89 28.37 37.55
N TYR A 130 -19.73 27.91 37.10
CA TYR A 130 -19.61 27.02 35.96
C TYR A 130 -19.69 25.56 36.41
N PHE A 131 -20.62 24.80 35.83
CA PHE A 131 -20.65 23.35 35.96
C PHE A 131 -19.99 22.73 34.74
N PRO A 132 -18.81 22.08 34.90
CA PRO A 132 -18.31 21.23 33.83
C PRO A 132 -19.42 20.22 33.47
N PRO A 133 -19.77 20.06 32.18
CA PRO A 133 -20.78 19.12 31.77
C PRO A 133 -20.36 17.74 32.29
N ILE A 134 -21.28 17.04 32.95
CA ILE A 134 -21.07 15.63 33.23
C ILE A 134 -21.16 14.97 31.87
N ILE A 135 -20.01 14.60 31.31
CA ILE A 135 -19.98 13.51 30.35
C ILE A 135 -20.51 12.34 31.16
N GLU A 136 -21.81 12.03 31.07
CA GLU A 136 -22.32 10.75 31.53
C GLU A 136 -21.34 9.75 30.93
N GLY A 137 -20.57 9.06 31.78
CA GLY A 137 -19.56 8.11 31.31
C GLY A 137 -20.21 7.28 30.23
N LEU A 138 -19.58 7.21 29.06
CA LEU A 138 -20.18 6.67 27.84
C LEU A 138 -20.90 5.36 28.19
N LYS A 139 -22.25 5.38 28.20
CA LYS A 139 -23.05 4.19 28.54
C LYS A 139 -22.61 3.04 27.62
N ASN A 140 -22.51 1.81 28.11
CA ASN A 140 -22.20 0.68 27.21
C ASN A 140 -23.18 0.68 26.03
N LEU A 141 -22.67 0.50 24.81
CA LEU A 141 -23.52 0.48 23.62
C LEU A 141 -24.34 -0.81 23.61
N ALA A 142 -25.60 -0.74 23.17
CA ALA A 142 -26.43 -1.94 23.03
C ALA A 142 -25.81 -2.98 22.08
N ILE A 143 -24.96 -2.56 21.13
CA ILE A 143 -24.25 -3.49 20.24
C ILE A 143 -23.19 -4.32 20.97
N GLU A 144 -22.63 -3.83 22.08
CA GLU A 144 -21.59 -4.54 22.85
C GLU A 144 -22.15 -5.78 23.57
N ASP A 145 -23.43 -5.76 23.95
CA ASP A 145 -24.12 -6.87 24.61
C ASP A 145 -24.18 -8.14 23.75
N TYR A 146 -24.01 -8.01 22.43
CA TYR A 146 -23.97 -9.15 21.51
C TYR A 146 -22.58 -9.81 21.40
N PHE A 147 -21.56 -9.25 22.04
CA PHE A 147 -20.20 -9.77 21.98
C PHE A 147 -19.77 -10.46 23.26
N THR A 148 -19.29 -11.69 23.11
CA THR A 148 -18.50 -12.41 24.12
C THR A 148 -16.99 -12.29 23.83
N GLY A 149 -16.14 -12.83 24.71
CA GLY A 149 -14.67 -12.81 24.52
C GLY A 149 -14.18 -13.55 23.27
N ASP A 150 -14.97 -14.50 22.74
CA ASP A 150 -14.69 -15.32 21.56
C ASP A 150 -15.54 -14.94 20.32
N THR A 151 -16.33 -13.86 20.41
CA THR A 151 -17.13 -13.36 19.30
C THR A 151 -16.27 -12.51 18.35
N LEU A 152 -16.14 -12.97 17.11
CA LEU A 152 -15.38 -12.29 16.05
C LEU A 152 -16.20 -11.17 15.39
N SER A 153 -17.48 -11.44 15.12
CA SER A 153 -18.38 -10.48 14.49
C SER A 153 -19.84 -10.77 14.80
N VAL A 154 -20.64 -9.72 14.84
CA VAL A 154 -22.09 -9.74 15.05
C VAL A 154 -22.78 -9.20 13.80
N HIS A 155 -23.86 -9.87 13.40
CA HIS A 155 -24.64 -9.58 12.19
C HIS A 155 -26.11 -9.46 12.59
N LEU A 156 -26.64 -8.25 12.53
CA LEU A 156 -28.03 -7.93 12.85
C LEU A 156 -28.74 -7.46 11.58
N LYS A 157 -29.88 -8.07 11.24
CA LYS A 157 -30.69 -7.65 10.09
C LYS A 157 -32.17 -7.61 10.49
N ALA A 158 -32.88 -6.59 10.00
CA ALA A 158 -34.30 -6.39 10.31
C ALA A 158 -35.12 -7.64 9.94
N ASN A 159 -35.96 -8.08 10.87
CA ASN A 159 -36.79 -9.29 10.79
C ASN A 159 -36.02 -10.62 10.69
N VAL A 160 -34.72 -10.62 11.02
CA VAL A 160 -33.86 -11.81 11.03
C VAL A 160 -33.31 -12.05 12.44
N LEU A 161 -33.12 -13.31 12.81
CA LEU A 161 -32.46 -13.67 14.07
C LEU A 161 -31.03 -13.11 14.11
N PRO A 162 -30.61 -12.45 15.20
CA PRO A 162 -29.22 -12.05 15.40
C PRO A 162 -28.26 -13.22 15.25
N MET A 163 -27.18 -13.02 14.50
CA MET A 163 -26.13 -14.03 14.30
C MET A 163 -24.77 -13.51 14.73
N ALA A 164 -23.90 -14.39 15.21
CA ALA A 164 -22.49 -14.09 15.46
C ALA A 164 -21.58 -15.15 14.84
N LYS A 165 -20.40 -14.74 14.40
CA LYS A 165 -19.29 -15.65 14.12
C LYS A 165 -18.46 -15.79 15.39
N ILE A 166 -18.38 -17.00 15.93
CA ILE A 166 -17.67 -17.33 17.17
C ILE A 166 -16.57 -18.35 16.87
N GLY A 167 -15.42 -18.19 17.53
CA GLY A 167 -14.27 -19.11 17.43
C GLY A 167 -12.97 -18.41 17.08
N SER A 168 -11.95 -19.18 16.70
CA SER A 168 -10.63 -18.67 16.29
C SER A 168 -10.51 -18.54 14.77
N ILE A 169 -9.52 -17.76 14.30
CA ILE A 169 -9.19 -17.65 12.88
C ILE A 169 -8.95 -19.06 12.31
N GLY A 170 -9.65 -19.41 11.22
CA GLY A 170 -9.59 -20.73 10.58
C GLY A 170 -10.58 -21.78 11.11
N ASN A 171 -11.20 -21.57 12.28
CA ASN A 171 -12.20 -22.47 12.87
C ASN A 171 -13.37 -21.69 13.50
N GLN A 172 -14.05 -20.90 12.67
CA GLN A 172 -15.19 -20.07 13.07
C GLN A 172 -16.53 -20.73 12.71
N LYS A 173 -17.54 -20.55 13.56
CA LYS A 173 -18.92 -21.01 13.31
C LYS A 173 -19.89 -19.83 13.39
N LEU A 174 -20.83 -19.78 12.45
CA LEU A 174 -21.95 -18.84 12.51
C LEU A 174 -23.05 -19.46 13.37
N VAL A 175 -23.47 -18.75 14.41
CA VAL A 175 -24.48 -19.21 15.36
C VAL A 175 -25.54 -18.13 15.58
N ASN A 176 -26.77 -18.56 15.84
CA ASN A 176 -27.81 -17.65 16.33
C ASN A 176 -27.53 -17.33 17.79
N ILE A 177 -27.51 -16.05 18.14
CA ILE A 177 -27.21 -15.58 19.50
C ILE A 177 -28.47 -15.17 20.28
N ARG A 178 -29.62 -15.15 19.60
CA ARG A 178 -30.92 -14.83 20.19
C ARG A 178 -32.06 -15.47 19.39
N ASP A 179 -33.09 -15.94 20.09
CA ASP A 179 -34.27 -16.59 19.49
C ASP A 179 -35.34 -15.61 18.97
N LYS A 180 -35.18 -14.31 19.24
CA LYS A 180 -36.07 -13.23 18.79
C LYS A 180 -35.45 -12.46 17.62
N PRO A 181 -36.16 -12.27 16.49
CA PRO A 181 -35.67 -11.47 15.36
C PRO A 181 -35.37 -10.03 15.76
N SER A 182 -34.39 -9.43 15.08
CA SER A 182 -34.06 -8.01 15.25
C SER A 182 -35.17 -7.16 14.66
N SER A 183 -35.70 -6.21 15.44
CA SER A 183 -36.74 -5.30 14.93
C SER A 183 -36.13 -4.09 14.23
N HIS A 184 -36.91 -3.42 13.38
CA HIS A 184 -36.44 -2.20 12.72
C HIS A 184 -36.14 -1.08 13.73
N ASP A 185 -36.99 -0.93 14.76
CA ASP A 185 -36.81 0.09 15.81
C ASP A 185 -35.56 -0.18 16.66
N GLU A 186 -35.27 -1.45 16.95
CA GLU A 186 -34.05 -1.86 17.67
C GLU A 186 -32.79 -1.47 16.90
N LEU A 187 -32.69 -1.82 15.61
CA LEU A 187 -31.53 -1.45 14.79
C LEU A 187 -31.41 0.07 14.64
N ARG A 188 -32.55 0.77 14.56
CA ARG A 188 -32.59 2.23 14.53
C ARG A 188 -32.04 2.84 15.82
N ASN A 189 -32.40 2.29 16.97
CA ASN A 189 -31.90 2.76 18.26
C ASN A 189 -30.40 2.50 18.41
N ILE A 190 -29.93 1.28 18.08
CA ILE A 190 -28.48 0.98 18.04
C ILE A 190 -27.76 1.99 17.14
N THR A 191 -28.30 2.27 15.95
CA THR A 191 -27.68 3.22 15.02
C THR A 191 -27.61 4.65 15.58
N LYS A 192 -28.64 5.09 16.32
CA LYS A 192 -28.59 6.40 17.00
C LYS A 192 -27.50 6.44 18.06
N GLU A 193 -27.39 5.39 18.88
CA GLU A 193 -26.32 5.26 19.88
C GLU A 193 -24.93 5.34 19.24
N LEU A 194 -24.72 4.67 18.09
CA LEU A 194 -23.45 4.72 17.35
C LEU A 194 -23.15 6.15 16.84
N ILE A 195 -24.15 6.87 16.34
CA ILE A 195 -24.00 8.26 15.87
C ILE A 195 -23.68 9.20 17.03
N GLU A 196 -24.32 9.02 18.18
CA GLU A 196 -24.05 9.81 19.38
C GLU A 196 -22.66 9.52 19.94
N ARG A 197 -22.28 8.24 19.99
CA ARG A 197 -20.94 7.82 20.39
C ARG A 197 -19.87 8.47 19.53
N ALA A 198 -19.99 8.39 18.20
CA ALA A 198 -19.03 8.97 17.28
C ALA A 198 -18.93 10.52 17.34
N LYS A 199 -19.88 11.21 18.00
CA LYS A 199 -19.82 12.66 18.22
C LYS A 199 -19.20 13.04 19.55
N ASN A 200 -19.41 12.21 20.57
CA ASN A 200 -19.14 12.56 21.96
C ASN A 200 -17.90 11.84 22.53
N ASP A 201 -17.46 10.76 21.88
CA ASP A 201 -16.28 9.99 22.29
C ASP A 201 -15.08 10.30 21.37
N PRO A 202 -13.97 10.82 21.92
CA PRO A 202 -12.75 11.07 21.16
C PRO A 202 -12.16 9.84 20.47
N ASP A 203 -12.40 8.64 21.03
CA ASP A 203 -11.88 7.37 20.52
C ASP A 203 -12.83 6.68 19.53
N SER A 204 -13.90 7.38 19.12
CA SER A 204 -14.88 6.91 18.15
C SER A 204 -15.05 7.89 17.00
N ASN A 205 -15.13 7.40 15.77
CA ASN A 205 -15.30 8.24 14.59
C ASN A 205 -16.22 7.59 13.54
N LEU A 206 -16.94 8.44 12.81
CA LEU A 206 -17.69 8.06 11.61
C LEU A 206 -16.75 8.19 10.40
N GLU A 207 -16.28 7.05 9.86
CA GLU A 207 -15.34 7.02 8.74
C GLU A 207 -16.03 7.30 7.40
N ILE A 208 -17.18 6.67 7.19
CA ILE A 208 -17.93 6.73 5.94
C ILE A 208 -19.36 7.15 6.25
N ASN A 209 -19.86 8.13 5.49
CA ASN A 209 -21.24 8.56 5.55
C ASN A 209 -21.76 8.82 4.12
N TYR A 210 -22.41 7.82 3.55
CA TYR A 210 -23.12 7.91 2.28
C TYR A 210 -24.63 7.73 2.49
N ALA A 211 -25.41 8.12 1.48
CA ALA A 211 -26.86 7.90 1.51
C ALA A 211 -27.17 6.41 1.62
N GLY A 212 -27.59 5.97 2.82
CA GLY A 212 -27.93 4.58 3.11
C GLY A 212 -26.79 3.69 3.62
N ALA A 213 -25.56 4.21 3.76
CA ALA A 213 -24.42 3.42 4.25
C ALA A 213 -23.52 4.25 5.19
N MET A 214 -23.26 3.73 6.37
CA MET A 214 -22.38 4.35 7.37
C MET A 214 -21.36 3.31 7.88
N VAL A 215 -20.13 3.75 8.13
CA VAL A 215 -19.10 2.92 8.78
C VAL A 215 -18.52 3.69 9.95
N PHE A 216 -18.67 3.12 11.14
CA PHE A 216 -18.15 3.64 12.39
C PHE A 216 -16.94 2.83 12.82
N GLN A 217 -15.95 3.50 13.39
CA GLN A 217 -14.89 2.90 14.18
C GLN A 217 -15.13 3.35 15.63
N ILE A 218 -15.41 2.41 16.52
CA ILE A 218 -15.76 2.66 17.93
C ILE A 218 -14.87 1.79 18.81
N GLY A 219 -13.92 2.41 19.50
CA GLY A 219 -12.85 1.69 20.18
C GLY A 219 -12.15 0.75 19.19
N THR A 220 -12.11 -0.55 19.49
CA THR A 220 -11.54 -1.57 18.59
C THR A 220 -12.54 -2.10 17.57
N MET A 221 -13.83 -1.79 17.68
CA MET A 221 -14.88 -2.35 16.82
C MET A 221 -15.08 -1.53 15.56
N ARG A 222 -15.17 -2.23 14.42
CA ARG A 222 -15.61 -1.64 13.16
C ARG A 222 -17.05 -2.03 12.87
N ILE A 223 -17.91 -1.05 12.69
CA ILE A 223 -19.36 -1.25 12.62
C ILE A 223 -19.90 -0.62 11.34
N ALA A 224 -20.36 -1.47 10.42
CA ALA A 224 -21.05 -1.06 9.21
C ALA A 224 -22.56 -1.07 9.43
N VAL A 225 -23.23 0.01 9.02
CA VAL A 225 -24.69 0.14 9.01
C VAL A 225 -25.14 0.37 7.58
N ALA A 226 -26.04 -0.47 7.09
CA ALA A 226 -26.68 -0.32 5.79
C ALA A 226 -28.20 -0.21 5.94
N GLN A 227 -28.81 0.67 5.15
CA GLN A 227 -30.26 0.88 5.14
C GLN A 227 -30.76 1.26 3.73
N PRO A 228 -32.06 1.08 3.44
CA PRO A 228 -32.64 1.50 2.17
C PRO A 228 -32.36 2.98 1.85
N PRO A 229 -32.08 3.34 0.58
CA PRO A 229 -32.18 2.49 -0.62
C PRO A 229 -30.93 1.65 -0.94
N PHE A 230 -29.86 1.72 -0.14
CA PHE A 230 -28.61 1.01 -0.41
C PHE A 230 -28.75 -0.51 -0.18
N SER A 231 -29.53 -0.91 0.81
CA SER A 231 -29.86 -2.31 1.14
C SER A 231 -31.37 -2.58 1.04
N ASP A 232 -31.74 -3.86 1.02
CA ASP A 232 -33.13 -4.34 1.03
C ASP A 232 -33.83 -4.16 2.39
N GLY A 233 -33.05 -4.00 3.46
CA GLY A 233 -33.52 -3.74 4.81
C GLY A 233 -32.39 -3.20 5.68
N MET A 234 -32.73 -2.70 6.86
CA MET A 234 -31.71 -2.21 7.79
C MET A 234 -30.88 -3.37 8.33
N GLU A 235 -29.56 -3.21 8.29
CA GLU A 235 -28.60 -4.17 8.83
C GLU A 235 -27.42 -3.46 9.50
N ILE A 236 -26.86 -4.13 10.51
CA ILE A 236 -25.69 -3.71 11.27
C ILE A 236 -24.74 -4.90 11.34
N THR A 237 -23.51 -4.70 10.85
CA THR A 237 -22.42 -5.67 10.96
C THR A 237 -21.31 -5.06 11.79
N ALA A 238 -21.01 -5.66 12.93
CA ALA A 238 -19.93 -5.23 13.83
C ALA A 238 -18.85 -6.30 13.87
N VAL A 239 -17.58 -5.90 13.75
CA VAL A 239 -16.42 -6.80 13.72
C VAL A 239 -15.39 -6.34 14.75
N ARG A 240 -14.82 -7.27 15.51
CA ARG A 240 -13.64 -7.04 16.35
C ARG A 240 -12.39 -7.58 15.63
N PRO A 241 -11.32 -6.79 15.46
CA PRO A 241 -10.02 -7.29 15.06
C PRO A 241 -9.54 -8.30 16.10
N VAL A 242 -9.03 -9.44 15.63
CA VAL A 242 -8.57 -10.51 16.51
C VAL A 242 -7.06 -10.64 16.35
N VAL A 243 -6.37 -10.44 17.47
CA VAL A 243 -4.91 -10.57 17.69
C VAL A 243 -4.08 -9.30 17.44
N LYS A 244 -3.53 -8.74 18.52
CA LYS A 244 -2.25 -8.01 18.49
C LYS A 244 -1.15 -9.07 18.37
N ALA A 245 -0.52 -9.21 17.21
CA ALA A 245 0.63 -10.09 17.07
C ALA A 245 1.88 -9.31 17.46
N SER A 246 2.70 -9.88 18.34
CA SER A 246 4.02 -9.32 18.62
C SER A 246 4.95 -9.66 17.45
N LEU A 247 5.91 -8.79 17.15
CA LEU A 247 6.96 -9.13 16.17
C LEU A 247 7.76 -10.37 16.61
N ASP A 248 7.79 -10.69 17.90
CA ASP A 248 8.45 -11.89 18.42
C ASP A 248 7.70 -13.19 18.11
N ASP A 249 6.41 -13.11 17.76
CA ASP A 249 5.64 -14.26 17.26
C ASP A 249 6.12 -14.68 15.86
N TYR A 250 6.78 -13.77 15.14
CA TYR A 250 7.44 -14.06 13.87
C TYR A 250 8.88 -14.53 14.14
N ARG A 251 9.25 -15.66 13.53
CA ARG A 251 10.61 -16.21 13.59
C ARG A 251 11.57 -15.40 12.72
N LEU A 252 11.83 -14.15 13.10
CA LEU A 252 12.83 -13.31 12.44
C LEU A 252 14.22 -13.66 12.95
N SER A 253 15.20 -13.75 12.06
CA SER A 253 16.60 -13.85 12.44
C SER A 253 17.04 -12.61 13.22
N SER A 254 17.98 -12.78 14.16
CA SER A 254 18.57 -11.65 14.89
C SER A 254 19.22 -10.64 13.94
N GLU A 255 19.83 -11.13 12.87
CA GLU A 255 20.46 -10.32 11.82
C GLU A 255 19.44 -9.41 11.11
N LEU A 256 18.23 -9.91 10.83
CA LEU A 256 17.17 -9.08 10.23
C LEU A 256 16.68 -8.03 11.23
N LYS A 257 16.50 -8.40 12.50
CA LYS A 257 16.08 -7.45 13.55
C LYS A 257 17.12 -6.34 13.73
N GLU A 258 18.40 -6.68 13.76
CA GLU A 258 19.52 -5.71 13.82
C GLU A 258 19.55 -4.83 12.57
N ARG A 259 19.46 -5.43 11.39
CA ARG A 259 19.42 -4.69 10.13
C ARG A 259 18.31 -3.64 10.08
N ILE A 260 17.12 -3.97 10.59
CA ILE A 260 15.97 -3.07 10.62
C ILE A 260 16.23 -1.83 11.51
N ILE A 261 17.02 -1.96 12.58
CA ILE A 261 17.26 -0.88 13.56
C ILE A 261 18.53 -0.07 13.31
N GLU A 262 19.50 -0.58 12.54
CA GLU A 262 20.79 0.10 12.33
C GLU A 262 20.66 1.46 11.63
N HIS A 263 19.77 1.54 10.62
CA HIS A 263 19.56 2.75 9.83
C HIS A 263 18.10 2.88 9.43
N GLN A 264 17.64 4.12 9.23
CA GLN A 264 16.34 4.42 8.63
C GLN A 264 16.30 3.81 7.23
N ARG A 265 15.50 2.75 7.06
CA ARG A 265 15.43 1.93 5.85
C ARG A 265 14.12 2.11 5.10
N GLY A 266 14.12 1.70 3.84
CA GLY A 266 12.94 1.51 3.02
C GLY A 266 12.55 0.04 2.98
N ILE A 267 11.49 -0.33 3.70
CA ILE A 267 11.01 -1.71 3.83
C ILE A 267 9.67 -1.83 3.10
N LEU A 268 9.54 -2.79 2.18
CA LEU A 268 8.24 -3.20 1.65
C LEU A 268 7.80 -4.54 2.23
N ILE A 269 6.64 -4.55 2.86
CA ILE A 269 5.95 -5.76 3.31
C ILE A 269 5.02 -6.22 2.19
N ALA A 270 5.36 -7.35 1.58
CA ALA A 270 4.71 -7.90 0.39
C ALA A 270 4.01 -9.23 0.72
N GLY A 271 3.03 -9.63 -0.11
CA GLY A 271 2.30 -10.88 0.08
C GLY A 271 0.86 -10.82 -0.43
N PRO A 272 0.20 -11.99 -0.60
CA PRO A 272 -1.16 -12.04 -1.10
C PRO A 272 -2.15 -11.35 -0.14
N PRO A 273 -3.36 -10.97 -0.60
CA PRO A 273 -4.43 -10.50 0.28
C PRO A 273 -4.71 -11.52 1.41
N GLY A 274 -4.93 -11.03 2.63
CA GLY A 274 -5.17 -11.88 3.80
C GLY A 274 -3.94 -12.61 4.37
N ALA A 275 -2.74 -12.36 3.85
CA ALA A 275 -1.51 -13.02 4.34
C ALA A 275 -1.06 -12.60 5.75
N GLY A 276 -1.68 -11.60 6.38
CA GLY A 276 -1.23 -11.04 7.68
C GLY A 276 -0.21 -9.90 7.57
N LYS A 277 -0.16 -9.19 6.43
CA LYS A 277 0.79 -8.08 6.19
C LYS A 277 0.61 -6.90 7.15
N SER A 278 -0.61 -6.38 7.29
CA SER A 278 -0.89 -5.25 8.19
C SER A 278 -0.65 -5.65 9.65
N THR A 279 -0.91 -6.91 10.01
CA THR A 279 -0.56 -7.46 11.33
C THR A 279 0.95 -7.46 11.56
N PHE A 280 1.75 -7.90 10.58
CA PHE A 280 3.21 -7.82 10.66
C PHE A 280 3.71 -6.36 10.71
N ALA A 281 3.10 -5.47 9.92
CA ALA A 281 3.43 -4.05 9.90
C ALA A 281 3.18 -3.39 11.27
N ALA A 282 2.07 -3.72 11.92
CA ALA A 282 1.76 -3.27 13.28
C ALA A 282 2.78 -3.78 14.29
N GLY A 283 3.11 -5.08 14.26
CA GLY A 283 4.15 -5.66 15.12
C GLY A 283 5.53 -5.01 14.90
N LEU A 284 5.88 -4.71 13.65
CA LEU A 284 7.12 -4.01 13.31
C LEU A 284 7.13 -2.57 13.84
N ALA A 285 5.99 -1.87 13.76
CA ALA A 285 5.83 -0.54 14.33
C ALA A 285 6.07 -0.54 15.85
N GLU A 286 5.47 -1.48 16.57
CA GLU A 286 5.64 -1.62 18.02
C GLU A 286 7.08 -2.00 18.40
N PHE A 287 7.71 -2.89 17.63
CA PHE A 287 9.12 -3.25 17.84
C PHE A 287 10.05 -2.05 17.67
N LEU A 288 9.90 -1.27 16.57
CA LEU A 288 10.68 -0.06 16.33
C LEU A 288 10.47 0.95 17.46
N HIS A 289 9.22 1.16 17.89
CA HIS A 289 8.92 2.03 19.02
C HIS A 289 9.59 1.55 20.32
N GLY A 290 9.55 0.25 20.61
CA GLY A 290 10.21 -0.36 21.76
C GLY A 290 11.75 -0.23 21.74
N LYS A 291 12.33 0.07 20.56
CA LYS A 291 13.77 0.38 20.40
C LYS A 291 14.08 1.87 20.49
N GLY A 292 13.08 2.72 20.76
CA GLY A 292 13.23 4.15 20.96
C GLY A 292 12.98 5.02 19.73
N PHE A 293 12.53 4.44 18.61
CA PHE A 293 12.17 5.21 17.42
C PHE A 293 10.80 5.86 17.56
N ILE A 294 10.66 7.08 17.03
CA ILE A 294 9.37 7.73 16.87
C ILE A 294 8.70 7.17 15.62
N VAL A 295 7.66 6.37 15.84
CA VAL A 295 6.90 5.70 14.78
C VAL A 295 5.52 6.35 14.65
N LYS A 296 5.10 6.56 13.41
CA LYS A 296 3.76 7.05 13.05
C LYS A 296 3.20 6.19 11.91
N THR A 297 1.89 6.16 11.74
CA THR A 297 1.27 5.42 10.62
C THR A 297 0.50 6.35 9.69
N MET A 298 0.41 5.94 8.43
CA MET A 298 -0.43 6.53 7.39
C MET A 298 -1.30 5.42 6.80
N GLU A 299 -2.62 5.57 6.89
CA GLU A 299 -3.55 4.48 6.57
C GLU A 299 -4.95 5.02 6.29
N SER A 300 -5.68 4.36 5.39
CA SER A 300 -7.03 4.74 5.01
C SER A 300 -7.83 3.49 4.70
N PRO A 301 -8.63 2.97 5.63
CA PRO A 301 -8.97 3.46 6.99
C PRO A 301 -7.87 3.27 8.04
N ARG A 302 -8.09 3.74 9.28
CA ARG A 302 -7.16 3.55 10.40
C ARG A 302 -7.33 2.19 11.08
N ASP A 303 -6.84 1.14 10.42
CA ASP A 303 -7.10 -0.26 10.83
C ASP A 303 -5.92 -0.90 11.59
N LEU A 304 -4.70 -0.37 11.51
CA LEU A 304 -3.55 -0.95 12.22
C LEU A 304 -3.78 -0.99 13.72
N GLN A 305 -3.42 -2.12 14.35
CA GLN A 305 -3.58 -2.32 15.79
C GLN A 305 -2.25 -2.09 16.49
N VAL A 306 -2.00 -0.86 16.91
CA VAL A 306 -0.77 -0.44 17.58
C VAL A 306 -1.08 0.16 18.96
N GLN A 307 -0.07 0.26 19.82
CA GLN A 307 -0.17 0.97 21.10
C GLN A 307 -0.39 2.49 20.92
N ASP A 308 -1.05 3.11 21.89
CA ASP A 308 -1.46 4.54 21.88
C ASP A 308 -0.29 5.52 21.67
N ALA A 309 0.93 5.12 22.01
CA ALA A 309 2.13 5.93 21.79
C ALA A 309 2.47 6.13 20.30
N ILE A 310 1.94 5.27 19.40
CA ILE A 310 2.14 5.35 17.96
C ILE A 310 0.96 6.10 17.33
N THR A 311 1.20 7.31 16.84
CA THR A 311 0.13 8.13 16.26
C THR A 311 -0.29 7.63 14.88
N GLN A 312 -1.59 7.45 14.67
CA GLN A 312 -2.17 6.99 13.41
C GLN A 312 -2.83 8.13 12.62
N TYR A 313 -2.34 8.38 11.40
CA TYR A 313 -2.84 9.44 10.52
C TYR A 313 -3.69 8.88 9.39
N GLY A 314 -4.87 9.47 9.23
CA GLY A 314 -5.73 9.30 8.07
C GLY A 314 -5.41 10.29 6.95
N PRO A 315 -6.17 10.26 5.84
CA PRO A 315 -5.98 11.19 4.74
C PRO A 315 -6.53 12.58 5.10
N LEU A 316 -5.67 13.60 5.10
CA LEU A 316 -6.08 14.99 5.29
C LEU A 316 -6.86 15.48 4.08
N GLU A 317 -8.07 15.99 4.31
CA GLU A 317 -8.98 16.40 3.23
C GLU A 317 -9.20 15.29 2.18
N ARG A 318 -9.18 14.02 2.61
CA ARG A 318 -9.27 12.82 1.76
C ARG A 318 -8.08 12.60 0.82
N ASP A 319 -6.94 13.24 1.07
CA ASP A 319 -5.70 13.05 0.32
C ASP A 319 -4.54 12.64 1.24
N MET A 320 -3.87 11.55 0.91
CA MET A 320 -2.70 11.08 1.65
C MET A 320 -1.44 11.89 1.36
N GLU A 321 -1.34 12.53 0.19
CA GLU A 321 -0.21 13.41 -0.14
C GLU A 321 -0.12 14.56 0.86
N LYS A 322 -1.26 15.15 1.24
CA LYS A 322 -1.31 16.22 2.25
C LYS A 322 -0.89 15.75 3.63
N THR A 323 -1.24 14.51 3.99
CA THR A 323 -0.76 13.89 5.24
C THR A 323 0.75 13.73 5.20
N ALA A 324 1.32 13.31 4.06
CA ALA A 324 2.76 13.21 3.88
C ALA A 324 3.48 14.57 3.98
N ASP A 325 2.90 15.65 3.42
CA ASP A 325 3.45 17.00 3.53
C ASP A 325 3.64 17.44 4.99
N ILE A 326 2.66 17.13 5.85
CA ILE A 326 2.78 17.38 7.29
C ILE A 326 3.84 16.47 7.93
N MET A 327 3.90 15.21 7.52
CA MET A 327 4.88 14.27 8.03
C MET A 327 6.32 14.66 7.68
N LEU A 328 6.55 15.31 6.54
CA LEU A 328 7.85 15.87 6.15
C LEU A 328 8.28 17.06 7.04
N LEU A 329 7.34 17.73 7.69
CA LEU A 329 7.62 18.78 8.68
C LEU A 329 7.91 18.18 10.06
N VAL A 330 7.15 17.15 10.46
CA VAL A 330 7.30 16.49 11.77
C VAL A 330 8.53 15.57 11.79
N ARG A 331 8.88 14.95 10.65
CA ARG A 331 10.00 14.03 10.45
C ARG A 331 10.11 12.94 11.53
N PRO A 332 9.14 12.02 11.62
CA PRO A 332 9.31 10.85 12.46
C PRO A 332 10.51 10.01 11.99
N ASP A 333 11.03 9.16 12.87
CA ASP A 333 12.09 8.22 12.49
C ASP A 333 11.57 7.18 11.49
N TYR A 334 10.35 6.68 11.72
CA TYR A 334 9.68 5.75 10.82
C TYR A 334 8.21 6.10 10.58
N THR A 335 7.77 5.86 9.35
CA THR A 335 6.36 5.89 8.96
C THR A 335 5.93 4.55 8.38
N VAL A 336 4.89 3.96 8.97
CA VAL A 336 4.22 2.77 8.41
C VAL A 336 3.10 3.25 7.49
N TYR A 337 3.22 2.98 6.20
CA TYR A 337 2.20 3.28 5.20
C TYR A 337 1.44 1.99 4.87
N ASP A 338 0.26 1.83 5.46
CA ASP A 338 -0.60 0.68 5.15
C ASP A 338 -1.31 0.91 3.80
N GLU A 339 -1.25 -0.12 2.96
CA GLU A 339 -1.79 -0.16 1.60
C GLU A 339 -1.22 0.85 0.59
N VAL A 340 0.03 0.65 0.17
CA VAL A 340 0.65 1.36 -0.98
C VAL A 340 0.20 0.71 -2.29
N ARG A 341 -0.64 1.40 -3.08
CA ARG A 341 -1.28 0.80 -4.26
C ARG A 341 -1.20 1.66 -5.52
N LYS A 342 -1.49 2.95 -5.40
CA LYS A 342 -1.56 3.89 -6.52
C LYS A 342 -0.19 4.49 -6.79
N THR A 343 -0.02 5.04 -7.98
CA THR A 343 1.24 5.71 -8.38
C THR A 343 1.61 6.85 -7.41
N LYS A 344 0.61 7.63 -6.98
CA LYS A 344 0.76 8.68 -5.97
C LYS A 344 1.35 8.16 -4.65
N ASP A 345 0.84 7.04 -4.15
CA ASP A 345 1.32 6.43 -2.90
C ASP A 345 2.82 6.06 -3.00
N PHE A 346 3.27 5.55 -4.16
CA PHE A 346 4.69 5.26 -4.39
C PHE A 346 5.56 6.52 -4.48
N HIS A 347 5.05 7.61 -5.03
CA HIS A 347 5.75 8.90 -5.02
C HIS A 347 5.88 9.44 -3.59
N VAL A 348 4.80 9.44 -2.81
CA VAL A 348 4.82 9.80 -1.39
C VAL A 348 5.85 8.95 -0.63
N PHE A 349 5.84 7.63 -0.86
CA PHE A 349 6.78 6.73 -0.23
C PHE A 349 8.24 7.09 -0.57
N ALA A 350 8.52 7.37 -1.85
CA ALA A 350 9.83 7.79 -2.31
C ALA A 350 10.26 9.13 -1.72
N ASP A 351 9.41 10.16 -1.77
CA ASP A 351 9.71 11.51 -1.29
C ASP A 351 10.01 11.51 0.22
N MET A 352 9.19 10.78 1.01
CA MET A 352 9.44 10.62 2.45
C MET A 352 10.77 9.91 2.72
N ARG A 353 11.07 8.84 1.98
CA ARG A 353 12.34 8.12 2.13
C ARG A 353 13.54 8.98 1.77
N MET A 354 13.47 9.73 0.67
CA MET A 354 14.52 10.65 0.25
C MET A 354 14.70 11.83 1.20
N ALA A 355 13.66 12.23 1.92
CA ALA A 355 13.74 13.22 3.00
C ALA A 355 14.38 12.68 4.29
N GLY A 356 14.75 11.40 4.33
CA GLY A 356 15.42 10.75 5.43
C GLY A 356 14.50 9.90 6.31
N VAL A 357 13.18 9.98 6.18
CA VAL A 357 12.25 9.19 7.01
C VAL A 357 12.37 7.71 6.68
N GLY A 358 12.47 6.83 7.68
CA GLY A 358 12.37 5.38 7.49
C GLY A 358 10.95 5.01 7.07
N MET A 359 10.80 4.18 6.04
CA MET A 359 9.49 3.88 5.46
C MET A 359 9.20 2.39 5.51
N VAL A 360 8.02 2.01 6.00
CA VAL A 360 7.51 0.64 5.98
C VAL A 360 6.21 0.62 5.17
N GLY A 361 6.24 0.08 3.96
CA GLY A 361 5.11 0.12 3.04
C GLY A 361 4.46 -1.25 2.86
N VAL A 362 3.15 -1.33 2.98
CA VAL A 362 2.42 -2.59 2.76
C VAL A 362 1.93 -2.66 1.32
N VAL A 363 2.37 -3.67 0.56
CA VAL A 363 1.98 -3.87 -0.85
C VAL A 363 1.38 -5.26 -1.07
N HIS A 364 0.39 -5.35 -1.94
CA HIS A 364 -0.13 -6.63 -2.40
C HIS A 364 0.74 -7.19 -3.52
N ALA A 365 1.27 -8.39 -3.32
CA ALA A 365 2.13 -9.02 -4.32
C ALA A 365 1.98 -10.55 -4.24
N THR A 366 1.98 -11.20 -5.40
CA THR A 366 1.97 -12.67 -5.47
C THR A 366 3.36 -13.26 -5.29
N ARG A 367 4.40 -12.52 -5.66
CA ARG A 367 5.80 -12.87 -5.45
C ARG A 367 6.53 -11.66 -4.86
N ALA A 368 7.59 -11.92 -4.10
CA ALA A 368 8.38 -10.87 -3.47
C ALA A 368 9.00 -9.88 -4.49
N VAL A 369 9.46 -10.36 -5.64
CA VAL A 369 9.99 -9.48 -6.71
C VAL A 369 8.94 -8.53 -7.28
N ASP A 370 7.66 -8.93 -7.31
CA ASP A 370 6.57 -8.10 -7.83
C ASP A 370 6.37 -6.83 -6.97
N ALA A 371 6.80 -6.85 -5.71
CA ALA A 371 6.80 -5.67 -4.85
C ALA A 371 7.72 -4.58 -5.38
N VAL A 372 8.93 -4.95 -5.82
CA VAL A 372 9.92 -4.04 -6.42
C VAL A 372 9.47 -3.59 -7.81
N GLN A 373 8.85 -4.49 -8.58
CA GLN A 373 8.32 -4.16 -9.91
C GLN A 373 7.27 -3.05 -9.86
N ARG A 374 6.54 -2.90 -8.75
CA ARG A 374 5.61 -1.79 -8.57
C ARG A 374 6.30 -0.42 -8.51
N LEU A 375 7.59 -0.33 -8.23
CA LEU A 375 8.32 0.94 -8.29
C LEU A 375 8.78 1.29 -9.73
N ILE A 376 8.90 0.29 -10.60
CA ILE A 376 9.35 0.46 -11.98
C ILE A 376 8.37 1.36 -12.74
N GLY A 377 8.90 2.40 -13.39
CA GLY A 377 8.12 3.39 -14.14
C GLY A 377 7.38 4.41 -13.26
N ARG A 378 7.49 4.29 -11.94
CA ARG A 378 7.00 5.28 -10.96
C ARG A 378 8.15 6.04 -10.30
N VAL A 379 9.27 5.34 -10.08
CA VAL A 379 10.53 5.88 -9.59
C VAL A 379 11.62 5.56 -10.61
N GLU A 380 12.61 6.45 -10.74
CA GLU A 380 13.77 6.19 -11.59
C GLU A 380 14.54 4.95 -11.10
N LEU A 381 15.00 4.11 -12.04
CA LEU A 381 15.62 2.82 -11.71
C LEU A 381 16.78 2.96 -10.71
N GLY A 382 17.65 3.96 -10.89
CA GLY A 382 18.79 4.18 -9.99
C GLY A 382 18.42 4.63 -8.57
N ILE A 383 17.20 5.14 -8.38
CA ILE A 383 16.70 5.62 -7.09
C ILE A 383 16.00 4.50 -6.31
N ILE A 384 15.51 3.45 -6.98
CA ILE A 384 14.75 2.35 -6.34
C ILE A 384 15.46 1.79 -5.09
N PRO A 385 16.77 1.45 -5.10
CA PRO A 385 17.43 0.90 -3.92
C PRO A 385 17.58 1.90 -2.75
N GLN A 386 17.52 3.21 -3.03
CA GLN A 386 17.49 4.24 -1.99
C GLN A 386 16.10 4.39 -1.37
N VAL A 387 15.06 4.10 -2.15
CA VAL A 387 13.66 4.15 -1.73
C VAL A 387 13.24 2.88 -1.00
N VAL A 388 13.65 1.72 -1.51
CA VAL A 388 13.40 0.40 -0.90
C VAL A 388 14.66 -0.44 -1.03
N ASP A 389 15.26 -0.76 0.12
CA ASP A 389 16.43 -1.62 0.23
C ASP A 389 16.07 -3.03 0.74
N THR A 390 14.89 -3.22 1.33
CA THR A 390 14.49 -4.49 1.93
C THR A 390 13.04 -4.83 1.57
N VAL A 391 12.78 -6.07 1.13
CA VAL A 391 11.42 -6.59 0.90
C VAL A 391 11.18 -7.79 1.81
N VAL A 392 10.15 -7.73 2.64
CA VAL A 392 9.73 -8.83 3.50
C VAL A 392 8.46 -9.44 2.92
N PHE A 393 8.52 -10.71 2.54
CA PHE A 393 7.37 -11.42 1.97
C PHE A 393 6.67 -12.26 3.04
N ILE A 394 5.39 -11.96 3.24
CA ILE A 394 4.53 -12.62 4.20
C ILE A 394 3.61 -13.60 3.49
N GLU A 395 3.59 -14.84 3.95
CA GLU A 395 2.66 -15.87 3.49
C GLU A 395 2.10 -16.62 4.70
N LYS A 396 0.77 -16.81 4.74
CA LYS A 396 0.05 -17.52 5.82
C LYS A 396 0.39 -17.04 7.24
N GLY A 397 0.66 -15.74 7.40
CA GLY A 397 0.98 -15.15 8.69
C GLY A 397 2.43 -15.36 9.16
N GLU A 398 3.33 -15.85 8.30
CA GLU A 398 4.74 -16.02 8.60
C GLU A 398 5.61 -15.29 7.57
N VAL A 399 6.84 -14.92 7.95
CA VAL A 399 7.84 -14.41 7.00
C VAL A 399 8.35 -15.59 6.19
N SER A 400 8.01 -15.63 4.91
CA SER A 400 8.44 -16.69 4.00
C SER A 400 9.80 -16.40 3.37
N MET A 401 10.10 -15.11 3.11
CA MET A 401 11.31 -14.71 2.40
C MET A 401 11.64 -13.24 2.66
N VAL A 402 12.92 -12.90 2.63
CA VAL A 402 13.39 -11.51 2.69
C VAL A 402 14.37 -11.26 1.56
N TYR A 403 14.15 -10.21 0.77
CA TYR A 403 15.09 -9.77 -0.25
C TYR A 403 15.84 -8.51 0.16
N ASP A 404 17.10 -8.49 -0.25
CA ASP A 404 17.98 -7.35 -0.27
C ASP A 404 18.02 -6.74 -1.68
N ILE A 405 17.88 -5.43 -1.78
CA ILE A 405 17.87 -4.67 -3.03
C ILE A 405 19.08 -3.77 -3.05
N GLU A 406 19.98 -4.03 -3.99
CA GLU A 406 21.23 -3.27 -4.13
C GLU A 406 21.39 -2.72 -5.54
N PHE A 407 21.99 -1.54 -5.63
CA PHE A 407 22.44 -0.95 -6.88
C PHE A 407 23.86 -1.41 -7.20
N THR A 408 24.09 -1.90 -8.41
CA THR A 408 25.44 -2.21 -8.90
C THR A 408 25.60 -1.87 -10.38
N VAL A 409 26.84 -1.75 -10.83
CA VAL A 409 27.17 -1.61 -12.25
C VAL A 409 27.91 -2.86 -12.68
N LYS A 410 27.25 -3.68 -13.51
CA LYS A 410 27.81 -4.94 -14.00
C LYS A 410 27.22 -5.31 -15.37
N VAL A 411 27.77 -6.35 -15.98
CA VAL A 411 27.15 -7.03 -17.13
C VAL A 411 26.03 -7.92 -16.60
N PRO A 412 24.77 -7.75 -17.04
CA PRO A 412 23.66 -8.59 -16.59
C PRO A 412 23.83 -10.07 -16.95
N ASP A 413 23.22 -10.95 -16.17
CA ASP A 413 23.22 -12.39 -16.41
C ASP A 413 22.58 -12.71 -17.78
N GLY A 414 23.30 -13.47 -18.60
CA GLY A 414 22.89 -13.80 -19.97
C GLY A 414 23.43 -12.87 -21.07
N MET A 415 24.18 -11.81 -20.73
CA MET A 415 24.90 -10.96 -21.70
C MET A 415 26.40 -11.33 -21.75
N VAL A 416 26.99 -11.33 -22.94
CA VAL A 416 28.36 -11.85 -23.18
C VAL A 416 29.40 -10.74 -23.40
N GLU A 417 29.02 -9.57 -23.90
CA GLU A 417 29.96 -8.48 -24.20
C GLU A 417 30.22 -7.56 -23.00
N GLN A 418 31.49 -7.30 -22.71
CA GLN A 418 31.92 -6.49 -21.55
C GLN A 418 31.61 -4.98 -21.69
N ASP A 419 31.41 -4.48 -22.92
CA ASP A 419 31.00 -3.09 -23.19
C ASP A 419 29.51 -2.82 -22.86
N LEU A 420 28.78 -3.84 -22.37
CA LEU A 420 27.37 -3.76 -21.97
C LEU A 420 27.15 -3.46 -20.48
N ALA A 421 28.20 -3.14 -19.71
CA ALA A 421 28.09 -2.82 -18.30
C ALA A 421 27.13 -1.64 -18.08
N ARG A 422 26.10 -1.87 -17.28
CA ARG A 422 25.00 -0.92 -17.08
C ARG A 422 24.56 -0.90 -15.62
N PRO A 423 23.79 0.13 -15.23
CA PRO A 423 23.08 0.12 -13.95
C PRO A 423 22.17 -1.11 -13.85
N VAL A 424 22.41 -1.96 -12.85
CA VAL A 424 21.60 -3.14 -12.53
C VAL A 424 21.20 -3.06 -11.07
N ILE A 425 19.92 -3.27 -10.80
CA ILE A 425 19.45 -3.56 -9.44
C ILE A 425 19.49 -5.06 -9.26
N THR A 426 20.23 -5.53 -8.26
CA THR A 426 20.23 -6.94 -7.86
C THR A 426 19.23 -7.16 -6.74
N VAL A 427 18.39 -8.18 -6.88
CA VAL A 427 17.47 -8.66 -5.85
C VAL A 427 18.02 -10.00 -5.36
N SER A 428 18.53 -10.01 -4.14
CA SER A 428 19.18 -11.18 -3.54
C SER A 428 18.46 -11.64 -2.29
N ASP A 429 18.41 -12.96 -2.08
CA ASP A 429 17.85 -13.53 -0.85
C ASP A 429 18.71 -13.14 0.36
N PHE A 430 18.08 -12.62 1.40
CA PHE A 430 18.78 -12.02 2.53
C PHE A 430 19.58 -13.05 3.34
N GLU A 431 19.05 -14.27 3.48
CA GLU A 431 19.68 -15.33 4.28
C GLU A 431 20.83 -15.99 3.51
N SER A 432 20.61 -16.35 2.25
CA SER A 432 21.61 -17.05 1.42
C SER A 432 22.57 -16.11 0.67
N LYS A 433 22.28 -14.81 0.61
CA LYS A 433 22.99 -13.78 -0.19
C LYS A 433 23.03 -14.08 -1.69
N LYS A 434 22.20 -15.01 -2.18
CA LYS A 434 22.17 -15.40 -3.58
C LYS A 434 21.32 -14.42 -4.38
N VAL A 435 21.88 -13.85 -5.45
CA VAL A 435 21.11 -13.04 -6.41
C VAL A 435 20.12 -13.94 -7.14
N GLU A 436 18.83 -13.60 -7.04
CA GLU A 436 17.75 -14.33 -7.71
C GLU A 436 17.17 -13.57 -8.89
N TYR A 437 17.23 -12.24 -8.88
CA TYR A 437 16.78 -11.41 -9.99
C TYR A 437 17.69 -10.22 -10.23
N GLU A 438 17.71 -9.78 -11.48
CA GLU A 438 18.35 -8.55 -11.93
C GLU A 438 17.32 -7.68 -12.64
N ILE A 439 17.34 -6.39 -12.33
CA ILE A 439 16.47 -5.40 -12.96
C ILE A 439 17.36 -4.37 -13.65
N TYR A 440 17.19 -4.21 -14.95
CA TYR A 440 18.01 -3.29 -15.74
C TYR A 440 17.24 -2.78 -16.96
N THR A 441 17.76 -1.74 -17.58
CA THR A 441 17.20 -1.18 -18.81
C THR A 441 17.79 -1.88 -20.04
N TYR A 442 16.90 -2.27 -20.96
CA TYR A 442 17.24 -2.77 -22.29
C TYR A 442 16.46 -1.97 -23.34
N GLY A 443 17.17 -1.20 -24.16
CA GLY A 443 16.54 -0.18 -25.02
C GLY A 443 15.81 0.86 -24.18
N GLU A 444 14.52 1.05 -24.42
CA GLU A 444 13.64 1.96 -23.66
C GLU A 444 12.79 1.25 -22.60
N GLN A 445 13.01 -0.05 -22.38
CA GLN A 445 12.20 -0.87 -21.46
C GLN A 445 13.03 -1.33 -20.26
N VAL A 446 12.40 -1.36 -19.09
CA VAL A 446 12.97 -1.99 -17.89
C VAL A 446 12.57 -3.46 -17.87
N VAL A 447 13.55 -4.35 -17.78
CA VAL A 447 13.35 -5.81 -17.73
C VAL A 447 13.74 -6.36 -16.36
N VAL A 448 13.05 -7.43 -15.95
CA VAL A 448 13.30 -8.14 -14.69
C VAL A 448 13.65 -9.59 -15.03
N MET A 449 14.90 -9.96 -14.83
CA MET A 449 15.47 -11.22 -15.27
C MET A 449 15.78 -12.13 -14.07
N PRO A 450 15.24 -13.35 -14.00
CA PRO A 450 15.64 -14.31 -12.97
C PRO A 450 17.05 -14.85 -13.24
N VAL A 451 17.88 -14.89 -12.20
CA VAL A 451 19.25 -15.41 -12.25
C VAL A 451 19.24 -16.89 -11.89
N GLY A 452 19.94 -17.72 -12.67
CA GLY A 452 20.16 -19.14 -12.36
C GLY A 452 18.96 -20.09 -12.53
N LYS A 453 17.80 -19.62 -12.98
CA LYS A 453 16.73 -20.51 -13.49
C LYS A 453 17.06 -20.90 -14.93
N ALA A 454 17.96 -21.86 -15.04
CA ALA A 454 18.28 -22.55 -16.28
C ALA A 454 17.08 -23.38 -16.77
N ASP A 455 16.09 -22.74 -17.36
CA ASP A 455 15.57 -23.26 -18.61
C ASP A 455 16.43 -22.67 -19.72
N ARG A 456 17.38 -23.46 -20.24
CA ARG A 456 18.06 -23.24 -21.52
C ARG A 456 17.08 -23.32 -22.71
N LYS A 457 15.85 -22.82 -22.54
CA LYS A 457 14.89 -22.55 -23.60
C LYS A 457 14.82 -21.03 -23.72
N ILE A 458 15.63 -20.50 -24.63
CA ILE A 458 15.44 -19.26 -25.40
C ILE A 458 14.69 -18.16 -24.61
N PRO A 459 15.39 -17.12 -24.10
CA PRO A 459 14.79 -16.03 -23.33
C PRO A 459 13.53 -15.45 -24.00
N GLY A 460 12.53 -15.05 -23.22
CA GLY A 460 11.29 -14.45 -23.74
C GLY A 460 11.53 -13.21 -24.63
N VAL A 461 12.65 -12.50 -24.41
CA VAL A 461 13.15 -11.39 -25.25
C VAL A 461 13.40 -11.85 -26.70
N TRP A 462 13.99 -13.03 -26.88
CA TRP A 462 14.24 -13.61 -28.20
C TRP A 462 12.94 -14.09 -28.85
N SER A 463 11.90 -14.43 -28.09
CA SER A 463 10.58 -14.76 -28.68
C SER A 463 9.87 -13.52 -29.24
N LEU A 464 10.01 -12.36 -28.58
CA LEU A 464 9.50 -11.08 -29.05
C LEU A 464 10.27 -10.57 -30.26
N ALA A 465 11.60 -10.60 -30.21
CA ALA A 465 12.46 -10.26 -31.35
C ALA A 465 12.17 -11.17 -32.55
N ARG A 466 12.05 -12.49 -32.34
CA ARG A 466 11.69 -13.46 -33.38
C ARG A 466 10.33 -13.15 -34.01
N ASN A 467 9.34 -12.74 -33.23
CA ASN A 467 8.02 -12.39 -33.74
C ASN A 467 8.02 -11.08 -34.55
N GLU A 468 8.77 -10.06 -34.13
CA GLU A 468 8.86 -8.80 -34.89
C GLU A 468 9.67 -8.97 -36.18
N ILE A 469 10.77 -9.75 -36.15
CA ILE A 469 11.51 -10.15 -37.36
C ILE A 469 10.59 -10.91 -38.32
N ARG A 470 9.80 -11.87 -37.81
CA ARG A 470 8.82 -12.60 -38.62
C ARG A 470 7.77 -11.69 -39.24
N LYS A 471 7.28 -10.70 -38.50
CA LYS A 471 6.29 -9.75 -39.00
C LYS A 471 6.85 -8.84 -40.10
N GLU A 472 8.10 -8.41 -39.97
CA GLU A 472 8.72 -7.51 -40.95
C GLU A 472 9.14 -8.26 -42.22
N ILE A 473 9.76 -9.44 -42.09
CA ILE A 473 10.16 -10.27 -43.25
C ILE A 473 8.94 -10.88 -43.95
N GLY A 474 7.87 -11.19 -43.20
CA GLY A 474 6.61 -11.70 -43.76
C GLY A 474 5.91 -10.74 -44.73
N LYS A 475 6.32 -9.47 -44.81
CA LYS A 475 5.84 -8.52 -45.84
C LYS A 475 6.46 -8.77 -47.21
N TYR A 476 7.63 -9.41 -47.25
CA TYR A 476 8.43 -9.62 -48.45
C TYR A 476 8.38 -11.08 -48.92
N THR A 477 7.96 -12.02 -48.06
CA THR A 477 7.72 -13.42 -48.42
C THR A 477 6.47 -13.99 -47.74
N GLN A 478 5.67 -14.76 -48.48
CA GLN A 478 4.49 -15.48 -47.98
C GLN A 478 4.78 -16.95 -47.63
N LYS A 479 5.98 -17.45 -47.96
CA LYS A 479 6.38 -18.84 -47.73
C LYS A 479 7.16 -18.97 -46.42
N GLY A 480 6.99 -20.10 -45.75
CA GLY A 480 7.56 -20.34 -44.42
C GLY A 480 9.08 -20.16 -44.38
N PHE A 481 9.54 -19.28 -43.50
CA PHE A 481 10.94 -19.02 -43.19
C PHE A 481 11.18 -19.21 -41.69
N ASP A 482 12.41 -19.60 -41.35
CA ASP A 482 12.82 -19.78 -39.95
C ASP A 482 13.79 -18.68 -39.55
N VAL A 483 13.64 -18.21 -38.31
CA VAL A 483 14.46 -17.13 -37.75
C VAL A 483 15.21 -17.68 -36.55
N ASN A 484 16.52 -17.78 -36.69
CA ASN A 484 17.42 -18.05 -35.59
C ASN A 484 17.99 -16.72 -35.09
N ILE A 485 17.98 -16.52 -33.77
CA ILE A 485 18.61 -15.35 -33.17
C ILE A 485 19.98 -15.82 -32.72
N ASP A 486 21.02 -15.20 -33.27
CA ASP A 486 22.39 -15.60 -33.02
C ASP A 486 23.00 -14.74 -31.90
N SER A 487 22.55 -13.48 -31.76
CA SER A 487 22.91 -12.56 -30.68
C SER A 487 21.83 -11.48 -30.47
N ASP A 488 22.03 -10.60 -29.49
CA ASP A 488 21.16 -9.45 -29.23
C ASP A 488 21.14 -8.42 -30.38
N SER A 489 22.14 -8.48 -31.28
CA SER A 489 22.30 -7.58 -32.42
C SER A 489 22.34 -8.30 -33.78
N SER A 490 22.19 -9.63 -33.83
CA SER A 490 22.25 -10.39 -35.08
C SER A 490 21.28 -11.57 -35.11
N ALA A 491 20.64 -11.80 -36.26
CA ALA A 491 19.77 -12.95 -36.49
C ALA A 491 19.93 -13.53 -37.90
N THR A 492 19.95 -14.85 -37.99
CA THR A 492 19.98 -15.60 -39.25
C THR A 492 18.57 -16.00 -39.67
N VAL A 493 18.21 -15.67 -40.91
CA VAL A 493 16.90 -15.97 -41.50
C VAL A 493 17.08 -17.00 -42.60
N TYR A 494 16.53 -18.18 -42.38
CA TYR A 494 16.52 -19.28 -43.34
C TYR A 494 15.25 -19.22 -44.19
N MET A 495 15.40 -18.99 -45.49
CA MET A 495 14.28 -18.89 -46.44
C MET A 495 14.58 -19.64 -47.74
N ASN A 496 13.57 -19.90 -48.56
CA ASN A 496 13.80 -20.57 -49.85
C ASN A 496 14.62 -19.66 -50.79
N GLU A 497 15.46 -20.25 -51.65
CA GLU A 497 16.28 -19.51 -52.62
C GLU A 497 15.47 -18.50 -53.45
N ALA A 498 14.24 -18.87 -53.82
CA ALA A 498 13.34 -18.03 -54.61
C ALA A 498 12.92 -16.73 -53.90
N ASP A 499 12.98 -16.68 -52.57
CA ASP A 499 12.50 -15.55 -51.77
C ASP A 499 13.65 -14.59 -51.37
N ILE A 500 14.91 -15.06 -51.41
CA ILE A 500 16.11 -14.29 -51.02
C ILE A 500 16.23 -12.95 -51.78
N PRO A 501 16.06 -12.89 -53.12
CA PRO A 501 16.19 -11.63 -53.85
C PRO A 501 15.15 -10.57 -53.47
N GLY A 502 13.96 -11.00 -53.01
CA GLY A 502 12.88 -10.11 -52.59
C GLY A 502 13.16 -9.43 -51.24
N VAL A 503 13.79 -10.17 -50.31
CA VAL A 503 14.14 -9.67 -48.98
C VAL A 503 15.41 -8.81 -49.02
N ILE A 504 16.43 -9.19 -49.78
CA ILE A 504 17.66 -8.38 -49.95
C ILE A 504 17.36 -7.10 -50.77
N GLY A 505 16.57 -7.23 -51.82
CA GLY A 505 16.26 -6.13 -52.75
C GLY A 505 17.44 -5.75 -53.65
N LYS A 506 17.19 -4.86 -54.63
CA LYS A 506 18.22 -4.43 -55.59
C LYS A 506 19.34 -3.66 -54.86
N GLY A 507 20.52 -4.28 -54.74
CA GLY A 507 21.70 -3.69 -54.11
C GLY A 507 21.60 -3.58 -52.58
N GLY A 508 20.86 -4.48 -51.92
CA GLY A 508 20.78 -4.52 -50.45
C GLY A 508 19.81 -3.52 -49.81
N LYS A 509 19.16 -2.66 -50.61
CA LYS A 509 18.32 -1.57 -50.07
C LYS A 509 17.16 -2.03 -49.19
N ASN A 510 16.58 -3.21 -49.43
CA ASN A 510 15.46 -3.69 -48.63
C ASN A 510 15.95 -4.23 -47.29
N ILE A 511 17.03 -5.04 -47.30
CA ILE A 511 17.60 -5.56 -46.06
C ILE A 511 18.14 -4.43 -45.17
N ASP A 512 18.83 -3.44 -45.73
CA ASP A 512 19.30 -2.27 -44.98
C ASP A 512 18.16 -1.49 -44.28
N GLN A 513 16.98 -1.42 -44.92
CA GLN A 513 15.79 -0.78 -44.35
C GLN A 513 15.17 -1.61 -43.23
N ILE A 514 15.13 -2.93 -43.42
CA ILE A 514 14.61 -3.88 -42.42
C ILE A 514 15.53 -3.86 -41.18
N GLU A 515 16.85 -3.92 -41.38
CA GLU A 515 17.85 -3.86 -40.30
C GLU A 515 17.78 -2.54 -39.53
N LYS A 516 17.72 -1.38 -40.21
CA LYS A 516 17.57 -0.06 -39.56
C LYS A 516 16.29 0.05 -38.73
N LYS A 517 15.23 -0.64 -39.15
CA LYS A 517 13.94 -0.61 -38.45
C LYS A 517 13.90 -1.56 -37.26
N LEU A 518 14.55 -2.72 -37.36
CA LEU A 518 14.61 -3.72 -36.31
C LEU A 518 15.77 -3.49 -35.32
N GLY A 519 16.77 -2.69 -35.70
CA GLY A 519 17.95 -2.40 -34.88
C GLY A 519 18.94 -3.56 -34.77
N ILE A 520 18.88 -4.54 -35.67
CA ILE A 520 19.71 -5.76 -35.68
C ILE A 520 20.22 -6.07 -37.10
N HIS A 521 21.36 -6.76 -37.19
CA HIS A 521 21.90 -7.28 -38.45
C HIS A 521 21.24 -8.61 -38.83
N LEU A 522 20.92 -8.80 -40.12
CA LEU A 522 20.22 -9.99 -40.63
C LEU A 522 21.10 -10.75 -41.62
N ASP A 523 21.46 -11.98 -41.29
CA ASP A 523 22.11 -12.91 -42.22
C ASP A 523 21.04 -13.74 -42.94
N ILE A 524 20.97 -13.68 -44.27
CA ILE A 524 19.96 -14.41 -45.05
C ILE A 524 20.58 -15.64 -45.68
N ARG A 525 20.07 -16.81 -45.29
CA ARG A 525 20.55 -18.12 -45.78
C ARG A 525 19.45 -18.91 -46.46
N GLU A 526 19.87 -19.76 -47.39
CA GLU A 526 18.96 -20.69 -48.06
C GLU A 526 18.58 -21.83 -47.11
N LYS A 527 17.29 -22.18 -47.09
CA LYS A 527 16.76 -23.34 -46.37
C LYS A 527 16.93 -24.59 -47.23
N THR A 528 18.03 -25.32 -47.05
CA THR A 528 18.26 -26.63 -47.68
C THR A 528 17.33 -27.67 -47.05
N GLY A 529 16.51 -28.33 -47.88
CA GLY A 529 15.53 -29.34 -47.41
C GLY A 529 16.10 -30.75 -47.36
N GLY A 530 15.96 -31.43 -46.21
CA GLY A 530 16.12 -32.89 -46.13
C GLY A 530 16.50 -33.47 -44.76
N SER A 531 15.51 -33.64 -43.88
CA SER A 531 15.36 -34.67 -42.83
C SER A 531 16.61 -35.35 -42.21
N LYS A 532 16.78 -35.21 -40.90
CA LYS A 532 16.75 -36.34 -39.95
C LYS A 532 16.55 -35.84 -38.51
N GLU A 533 15.53 -36.36 -37.86
CA GLU A 533 15.56 -36.54 -36.41
C GLU A 533 16.85 -37.30 -36.08
N HIS A 534 17.75 -36.68 -35.33
CA HIS A 534 18.76 -37.42 -34.61
C HIS A 534 18.71 -37.01 -33.14
N GLU A 535 18.29 -37.99 -32.36
CA GLU A 535 18.49 -38.10 -30.93
C GLU A 535 19.89 -37.63 -30.53
N SER A 536 19.90 -36.94 -29.40
CA SER A 536 21.05 -36.69 -28.54
C SER A 536 22.18 -37.73 -28.66
N ALA A 537 23.26 -37.33 -29.32
CA ALA A 537 24.59 -37.90 -29.15
C ALA A 537 25.58 -36.75 -28.90
N LYS A 538 26.27 -36.80 -27.75
CA LYS A 538 27.45 -35.98 -27.49
C LYS A 538 28.54 -36.43 -28.48
N GLU A 539 28.94 -35.57 -29.42
CA GLU A 539 30.15 -35.79 -30.21
C GLU A 539 31.22 -34.77 -29.83
N GLU A 540 32.38 -35.29 -29.42
CA GLU A 540 33.60 -34.53 -29.18
C GLU A 540 34.10 -33.94 -30.51
N MET A 541 34.19 -32.60 -30.62
CA MET A 541 34.80 -31.95 -31.78
C MET A 541 36.28 -32.36 -31.88
N LEU A 542 36.66 -33.02 -32.97
CA LEU A 542 38.06 -33.32 -33.31
C LEU A 542 38.80 -32.01 -33.64
N SER A 543 39.53 -31.46 -32.66
CA SER A 543 40.43 -30.32 -32.84
C SER A 543 41.85 -30.78 -33.16
N PHE A 544 42.46 -30.23 -34.20
CA PHE A 544 43.83 -30.50 -34.63
C PHE A 544 44.71 -29.27 -34.37
N VAL A 545 45.96 -29.49 -33.94
CA VAL A 545 46.95 -28.42 -33.80
C VAL A 545 47.90 -28.48 -35.01
N PRO A 546 47.91 -27.47 -35.90
CA PRO A 546 48.81 -27.45 -37.04
C PRO A 546 50.25 -27.06 -36.64
N MET A 547 51.21 -27.52 -37.42
CA MET A 547 52.55 -26.95 -37.41
C MET A 547 52.59 -25.73 -38.33
N VAL A 548 52.93 -24.56 -37.77
CA VAL A 548 53.03 -23.30 -38.52
C VAL A 548 54.44 -23.14 -39.10
N GLU A 549 54.56 -23.08 -40.42
CA GLU A 549 55.82 -22.82 -41.13
C GLU A 549 55.78 -21.49 -41.89
N LYS A 550 56.87 -20.72 -41.79
CA LYS A 550 56.98 -19.41 -42.44
C LYS A 550 57.86 -19.50 -43.69
N THR A 551 57.33 -19.07 -44.83
CA THR A 551 58.09 -18.95 -46.08
C THR A 551 58.22 -17.48 -46.51
N LYS A 552 58.96 -17.22 -47.61
CA LYS A 552 59.13 -15.84 -48.13
C LYS A 552 57.82 -15.20 -48.59
N LYS A 553 56.83 -15.99 -49.04
CA LYS A 553 55.55 -15.48 -49.58
C LYS A 553 54.30 -15.92 -48.80
N TYR A 554 54.39 -16.99 -48.01
CA TYR A 554 53.23 -17.60 -47.35
C TYR A 554 53.52 -18.01 -45.90
N VAL A 555 52.47 -17.99 -45.07
CA VAL A 555 52.37 -18.75 -43.83
C VAL A 555 51.69 -20.08 -44.16
N VAL A 556 52.29 -21.21 -43.78
CA VAL A 556 51.83 -22.55 -44.14
C VAL A 556 51.46 -23.32 -42.88
N LEU A 557 50.20 -23.72 -42.77
CA LEU A 557 49.71 -24.61 -41.70
C LEU A 557 49.79 -26.05 -42.19
N LYS A 558 50.60 -26.89 -41.54
CA LYS A 558 50.70 -28.33 -41.86
C LYS A 558 49.94 -29.15 -40.83
N VAL A 559 48.98 -29.93 -41.31
CA VAL A 559 48.18 -30.85 -40.50
C VAL A 559 48.26 -32.26 -41.10
N LYS A 560 48.55 -33.25 -40.25
CA LYS A 560 48.61 -34.66 -40.66
C LYS A 560 47.23 -35.30 -40.53
N GLY A 561 46.86 -36.12 -41.52
CA GLY A 561 45.71 -37.04 -41.40
C GLY A 561 44.37 -36.56 -41.95
N ILE A 562 44.25 -35.32 -42.44
CA ILE A 562 42.99 -34.77 -42.99
C ILE A 562 43.12 -34.08 -44.37
N PRO A 563 43.82 -34.67 -45.38
CA PRO A 563 43.94 -34.06 -46.70
C PRO A 563 42.59 -34.05 -47.44
N GLY A 564 42.18 -32.90 -47.98
CA GLY A 564 40.94 -32.73 -48.72
C GLY A 564 39.72 -32.33 -47.88
N GLU A 565 39.85 -32.32 -46.54
CA GLU A 565 38.77 -31.92 -45.64
C GLU A 565 38.67 -30.40 -45.51
N SER A 566 37.45 -29.90 -45.25
CA SER A 566 37.22 -28.49 -44.90
C SER A 566 37.43 -28.30 -43.41
N VAL A 567 38.19 -27.27 -43.04
CA VAL A 567 38.51 -26.95 -41.65
C VAL A 567 38.31 -25.47 -41.38
N ASP A 568 37.86 -25.17 -40.17
CA ASP A 568 37.80 -23.84 -39.59
C ASP A 568 39.07 -23.61 -38.77
N VAL A 569 39.79 -22.53 -39.06
CA VAL A 569 41.04 -22.15 -38.40
C VAL A 569 40.73 -21.13 -37.30
N TYR A 570 41.21 -21.40 -36.09
CA TYR A 570 41.05 -20.54 -34.92
C TYR A 570 42.41 -20.14 -34.35
N SER A 571 42.48 -19.00 -33.67
CA SER A 571 43.56 -18.65 -32.75
C SER A 571 42.96 -18.48 -31.34
N GLY A 572 43.18 -19.45 -30.46
CA GLY A 572 42.42 -19.58 -29.22
C GLY A 572 40.94 -19.91 -29.49
N ASP A 573 40.04 -19.06 -29.02
CA ASP A 573 38.59 -19.17 -29.26
C ASP A 573 38.10 -18.28 -30.43
N GLU A 574 38.99 -17.48 -31.04
CA GLU A 574 38.65 -16.58 -32.14
C GLU A 574 38.74 -17.30 -33.49
N TYR A 575 37.65 -17.26 -34.28
CA TYR A 575 37.62 -17.79 -35.64
C TYR A 575 38.38 -16.86 -36.59
N LEU A 576 39.31 -17.42 -37.38
CA LEU A 576 40.08 -16.67 -38.37
C LEU A 576 39.47 -16.80 -39.77
N PHE A 577 39.34 -18.03 -40.28
CA PHE A 577 38.79 -18.33 -41.61
C PHE A 577 38.56 -19.84 -41.79
N SER A 578 37.82 -20.23 -42.83
CA SER A 578 37.67 -21.63 -43.26
C SER A 578 38.52 -21.90 -44.50
N ALA A 579 39.15 -23.07 -44.54
CA ALA A 579 39.95 -23.50 -45.69
C ALA A 579 39.87 -25.01 -45.91
N THR A 580 40.08 -25.44 -47.15
CA THR A 580 40.23 -26.85 -47.48
C THR A 580 41.69 -27.26 -47.40
N VAL A 581 42.00 -28.34 -46.70
CA VAL A 581 43.36 -28.85 -46.56
C VAL A 581 43.85 -29.40 -47.90
N GLY A 582 45.00 -28.91 -48.37
CA GLY A 582 45.60 -29.35 -49.63
C GLY A 582 45.97 -30.85 -49.63
N ARG A 583 46.19 -31.42 -50.82
CA ARG A 583 46.55 -32.85 -50.98
C ARG A 583 47.82 -33.26 -50.23
N LYS A 584 48.68 -32.32 -49.84
CA LYS A 584 49.90 -32.56 -49.06
C LYS A 584 49.71 -32.30 -47.55
N GLY A 585 48.48 -32.07 -47.09
CA GLY A 585 48.18 -31.75 -45.69
C GLY A 585 48.49 -30.31 -45.30
N ASP A 586 48.48 -29.38 -46.26
CA ASP A 586 48.91 -27.99 -46.07
C ASP A 586 47.82 -26.96 -46.45
N ILE A 587 47.71 -25.90 -45.64
CA ILE A 587 46.94 -24.68 -45.94
C ILE A 587 47.93 -23.53 -46.09
N LYS A 588 47.82 -22.74 -47.17
CA LYS A 588 48.75 -21.63 -47.46
C LYS A 588 48.03 -20.30 -47.45
N ILE A 589 48.56 -19.38 -46.66
CA ILE A 589 47.98 -18.06 -46.43
C ILE A 589 49.00 -17.03 -46.90
N GLY A 590 48.56 -16.04 -47.67
CA GLY A 590 49.43 -14.95 -48.13
C GLY A 590 49.99 -14.19 -46.93
N ARG A 591 51.30 -13.93 -46.90
CA ARG A 591 51.95 -13.33 -45.73
C ARG A 591 51.44 -11.94 -45.36
N ASP A 592 50.88 -11.23 -46.33
CA ASP A 592 50.43 -9.84 -46.18
C ASP A 592 48.96 -9.76 -45.72
N SER A 593 48.32 -10.90 -45.39
CA SER A 593 46.94 -10.95 -44.92
C SER A 593 46.85 -10.75 -43.39
N GLU A 594 45.73 -10.19 -42.92
CA GLU A 594 45.50 -9.97 -41.49
C GLU A 594 45.49 -11.29 -40.71
N GLU A 595 44.98 -12.36 -41.31
CA GLU A 595 44.92 -13.70 -40.73
C GLU A 595 46.33 -14.29 -40.57
N ALA A 596 47.24 -14.02 -41.51
CA ALA A 596 48.64 -14.42 -41.39
C ALA A 596 49.37 -13.68 -40.27
N PHE A 597 48.99 -12.42 -39.97
CA PHE A 597 49.52 -11.67 -38.83
C PHE A 597 49.05 -12.29 -37.50
N ARG A 598 47.75 -12.54 -37.35
CA ARG A 598 47.18 -13.16 -36.14
C ARG A 598 47.74 -14.56 -35.86
N ILE A 599 47.94 -15.38 -36.89
CA ILE A 599 48.57 -16.72 -36.75
C ILE A 599 50.02 -16.64 -36.28
N LEU A 600 50.77 -15.60 -36.68
CA LEU A 600 52.17 -15.44 -36.31
C LEU A 600 52.33 -14.80 -34.92
N GLU A 601 51.33 -14.06 -34.44
CA GLU A 601 51.30 -13.43 -33.13
C GLU A 601 51.22 -14.46 -31.99
N ASP A 602 50.36 -15.48 -32.14
CA ASP A 602 50.28 -16.62 -31.22
C ASP A 602 50.14 -17.97 -31.95
N SER A 603 51.25 -18.42 -32.54
CA SER A 603 51.27 -19.70 -33.28
C SER A 603 50.94 -20.94 -32.44
N SER A 604 51.03 -20.85 -31.10
CA SER A 604 50.71 -21.94 -30.17
C SER A 604 49.21 -22.10 -29.91
N ALA A 605 48.44 -21.02 -30.04
CA ALA A 605 47.00 -21.02 -29.84
C ALA A 605 46.21 -21.43 -31.10
N VAL A 606 46.89 -21.63 -32.24
CA VAL A 606 46.23 -21.95 -33.49
C VAL A 606 45.66 -23.37 -33.45
N THR A 607 44.37 -23.51 -33.71
CA THR A 607 43.69 -24.81 -33.82
C THR A 607 42.85 -24.91 -35.09
N LEU A 608 42.70 -26.12 -35.60
CA LEU A 608 41.90 -26.46 -36.78
C LEU A 608 40.76 -27.36 -36.33
N ARG A 609 39.53 -27.04 -36.70
CA ARG A 609 38.36 -27.88 -36.41
C ARG A 609 37.74 -28.31 -37.73
N LEU A 610 37.39 -29.60 -37.87
CA LEU A 610 36.70 -30.06 -39.08
C LEU A 610 35.39 -29.29 -39.23
N THR A 611 35.20 -28.68 -40.40
CA THR A 611 33.94 -28.04 -40.77
C THR A 611 32.96 -29.17 -41.04
N ILE A 612 32.10 -29.49 -40.07
CA ILE A 612 31.04 -30.48 -40.26
C ILE A 612 30.04 -29.87 -41.25
N ALA A 613 29.94 -30.46 -42.44
CA ALA A 613 28.85 -30.15 -43.36
C ALA A 613 27.55 -30.68 -42.73
N ALA A 614 26.68 -29.76 -42.31
CA ALA A 614 25.31 -30.06 -41.92
C ALA A 614 24.39 -30.05 -43.15
#